data_AF-A0A542QKR0-F1
#
_entry.id   AF-A0A542QKR0-F1
#
_cell.length_a   1.000
_cell.length_b   1.000
_cell.length_c   1.000
_cell.angle_alpha   90.00
_cell.angle_beta   90.00
_cell.angle_gamma   90.00
#
_symmetry.space_group_name_H-M   'P 1'
#
loop_
_entity.id
_entity.type
_entity.pdbx_description
1 polymer ?
#
loop_
_entity_poly.entity_id
_entity_poly.type
_entity_poly.pdbx_seq_one_letter_code
_entity_poly.pdbx_strand_id
1 'polypeptide(L)'
;MQGAAFRHGYPALERLRAEDVIGAIGAGMNQAPMLSRFLRDTDTTPSCAPAASRSSKPVCRLAASYAEVMAAARAMTQRLGDAERTSSSAGPPAGSTGCARSEPAAPSRLWHSGCMPELPEVEALREFLDDHLVGQRIVRVLPLAISVLKTYDPPLTAVEGAEVTAMDRHGKWLDISAGGLHLVAHLARAGWLHWKDEFPAAPPRPGKGPLALRTVLESGGGFDLTEAGTTKRLAVHLVHDPGEVPGIARLGPDPLADGFDRDAFAALLAGERRQVKGALRDQSLIAGIGNAYSDEILHAAKMSPFKPVQNIDEAGITTLYEALRATLSEAVERSRGVAAGRLKAEKKSGLRVHGRTGQPCPVCGDTVREVSFSDSSLQYCPTCQTGGKPLADRRLSRLLK
;
A
#
# COMPACT_ATOMS: atom_id res chain seq x y z
N MET A 1 -4.33 43.65 -2.24
CA MET A 1 -4.47 43.28 -0.81
C MET A 1 -5.27 41.99 -0.70
N GLN A 2 -4.63 40.85 -0.41
CA GLN A 2 -5.23 39.61 0.09
C GLN A 2 -4.06 38.67 0.43
N GLY A 3 -3.83 38.39 1.72
CA GLY A 3 -2.62 37.66 2.15
C GLY A 3 -2.42 37.48 3.66
N ALA A 4 -3.49 37.54 4.46
CA ALA A 4 -3.41 37.58 5.92
C ALA A 4 -4.31 36.53 6.63
N ALA A 5 -4.94 35.61 5.89
CA ALA A 5 -6.09 34.83 6.37
C ALA A 5 -5.81 33.35 6.74
N PHE A 6 -4.58 32.84 6.60
CA PHE A 6 -4.25 31.41 6.80
C PHE A 6 -2.91 31.18 7.53
N ARG A 7 -2.76 31.70 8.77
CA ARG A 7 -1.52 31.56 9.57
C ARG A 7 -1.55 30.57 10.74
N HIS A 8 -2.66 29.90 11.02
CA HIS A 8 -2.75 28.95 12.15
C HIS A 8 -3.35 27.60 11.74
N GLY A 9 -2.48 26.62 11.50
CA GLY A 9 -2.85 25.22 11.28
C GLY A 9 -2.45 24.34 12.46
N TYR A 10 -3.43 23.83 13.19
CA TYR A 10 -3.30 22.74 14.18
C TYR A 10 -2.35 22.97 15.38
N PRO A 11 -2.70 23.83 16.37
CA PRO A 11 -1.95 24.01 17.62
C PRO A 11 -1.72 22.73 18.46
N ALA A 12 -2.48 21.66 18.20
CA ALA A 12 -2.29 20.36 18.84
C ALA A 12 -0.99 19.66 18.35
N LEU A 13 -0.63 19.79 17.07
CA LEU A 13 0.61 19.22 16.53
C LEU A 13 1.83 19.99 17.05
N GLU A 14 1.71 21.30 17.30
CA GLU A 14 2.78 22.12 17.87
C GLU A 14 3.08 21.78 19.34
N ARG A 15 2.10 21.29 20.11
CA ARG A 15 2.33 20.81 21.49
C ARG A 15 2.85 19.37 21.53
N LEU A 16 2.38 18.49 20.64
CA LEU A 16 2.95 17.15 20.50
C LEU A 16 4.44 17.17 20.07
N ARG A 17 4.89 18.26 19.41
CA ARG A 17 6.31 18.56 19.15
C ARG A 17 7.09 19.03 20.39
N ALA A 18 6.43 19.64 21.37
CA ALA A 18 7.07 20.18 22.57
C ALA A 18 7.21 19.15 23.70
N GLU A 19 6.45 18.05 23.64
CA GLU A 19 6.39 17.01 24.68
C GLU A 19 7.05 15.68 24.25
N ASP A 20 7.77 15.67 23.11
CA ASP A 20 8.51 14.54 22.49
C ASP A 20 7.74 13.19 22.34
N VAL A 21 6.41 13.25 22.36
CA VAL A 21 5.53 12.09 22.20
C VAL A 21 5.72 11.40 20.82
N ILE A 22 6.25 12.13 19.84
CA ILE A 22 6.50 11.64 18.48
C ILE A 22 7.83 10.86 18.40
N GLY A 23 8.86 11.21 19.17
CA GLY A 23 10.12 10.46 19.21
C GLY A 23 9.92 8.99 19.61
N ALA A 24 9.05 8.74 20.58
CA ALA A 24 8.65 7.40 21.02
C ALA A 24 7.93 6.58 19.93
N ILE A 25 7.32 7.22 18.93
CA ILE A 25 6.67 6.53 17.78
C ILE A 25 7.72 6.11 16.75
N GLY A 26 8.77 6.90 16.56
CA GLY A 26 9.91 6.56 15.69
C GLY A 26 10.66 5.31 16.16
N ALA A 27 10.70 5.04 17.47
CA ALA A 27 11.38 3.91 18.10
C ALA A 27 10.70 2.53 17.89
N GLY A 28 9.91 2.35 16.83
CA GLY A 28 9.45 1.03 16.36
C GLY A 28 8.24 0.42 17.07
N MET A 29 7.45 1.20 17.82
CA MET A 29 6.31 0.69 18.59
C MET A 29 5.01 0.55 17.77
N ASN A 30 4.62 -0.70 17.45
CA ASN A 30 3.37 -1.04 16.74
C ASN A 30 2.10 -0.92 17.62
N GLN A 31 1.88 0.24 18.25
CA GLN A 31 0.86 0.49 19.29
C GLN A 31 -0.55 0.87 18.79
N ALA A 32 -0.89 0.56 17.53
CA ALA A 32 -2.21 0.85 16.96
C ALA A 32 -3.43 0.34 17.79
N PRO A 33 -3.37 -0.82 18.48
CA PRO A 33 -4.47 -1.27 19.36
C PRO A 33 -4.64 -0.39 20.60
N MET A 34 -3.55 0.15 21.16
CA MET A 34 -3.57 0.95 22.38
C MET A 34 -4.06 2.38 22.10
N LEU A 35 -3.55 3.02 21.04
CA LEU A 35 -3.99 4.36 20.63
C LEU A 35 -5.48 4.38 20.25
N SER A 36 -5.94 3.33 19.57
CA SER A 36 -7.37 3.18 19.22
C SER A 36 -8.26 2.72 20.38
N ARG A 37 -7.70 2.38 21.55
CA ARG A 37 -8.46 2.19 22.79
C ARG A 37 -8.57 3.51 23.56
N PHE A 38 -7.46 4.22 23.72
CA PHE A 38 -7.42 5.57 24.29
C PHE A 38 -8.46 6.50 23.64
N LEU A 39 -8.52 6.55 22.30
CA LEU A 39 -9.48 7.35 21.54
C LEU A 39 -10.96 6.88 21.61
N ARG A 40 -11.24 5.71 22.20
CA ARG A 40 -12.61 5.22 22.47
C ARG A 40 -13.04 5.54 23.89
N ASP A 41 -12.14 5.40 24.84
CA ASP A 41 -12.42 5.59 26.27
C ASP A 41 -12.55 7.09 26.65
N THR A 42 -12.23 8.01 25.72
CA THR A 42 -12.37 9.49 25.88
C THR A 42 -13.57 10.11 25.15
N ASP A 43 -14.42 9.34 24.48
CA ASP A 43 -15.47 9.89 23.59
C ASP A 43 -16.73 10.32 24.38
N THR A 44 -16.69 11.53 24.96
CA THR A 44 -17.78 12.08 25.79
C THR A 44 -19.00 12.48 24.96
N THR A 45 -19.96 11.57 24.78
CA THR A 45 -21.25 11.88 24.16
C THR A 45 -22.10 12.81 25.05
N PRO A 46 -22.67 13.91 24.52
CA PRO A 46 -23.50 14.82 25.31
C PRO A 46 -24.90 14.24 25.57
N SER A 47 -25.24 14.04 26.84
CA SER A 47 -26.61 13.70 27.25
C SER A 47 -27.49 14.95 27.30
N CYS A 48 -28.59 14.97 26.53
CA CYS A 48 -29.56 16.05 26.54
C CYS A 48 -30.72 15.74 27.50
N ALA A 49 -30.86 16.54 28.56
CA ALA A 49 -32.07 16.60 29.38
C ALA A 49 -33.02 17.71 28.85
N PRO A 50 -34.36 17.55 28.97
CA PRO A 50 -35.31 18.53 28.44
C PRO A 50 -35.35 19.83 29.26
N ALA A 51 -35.50 20.97 28.58
CA ALA A 51 -35.53 22.28 29.20
C ALA A 51 -36.89 22.62 29.82
N ALA A 52 -36.88 23.23 31.01
CA ALA A 52 -38.07 23.75 31.68
C ALA A 52 -38.08 25.29 31.66
N SER A 53 -39.23 25.87 31.31
CA SER A 53 -39.53 27.32 31.28
C SER A 53 -38.78 28.16 30.21
N ARG A 54 -39.17 29.43 30.08
CA ARG A 54 -38.83 30.32 28.95
C ARG A 54 -37.82 31.40 29.35
N SER A 55 -37.26 32.08 28.34
CA SER A 55 -36.49 33.34 28.42
C SER A 55 -35.15 33.32 29.19
N SER A 56 -34.15 32.64 28.62
CA SER A 56 -32.77 33.17 28.50
C SER A 56 -31.97 32.32 27.50
N LYS A 57 -30.89 32.88 26.92
CA LYS A 57 -29.96 32.11 26.06
C LYS A 57 -28.92 31.43 26.95
N PRO A 58 -28.66 30.12 26.83
CA PRO A 58 -27.61 29.47 27.59
C PRO A 58 -26.23 29.91 27.08
N VAL A 59 -25.41 30.47 27.99
CA VAL A 59 -23.97 30.64 27.77
C VAL A 59 -23.27 29.46 28.45
N CYS A 60 -22.88 28.45 27.67
CA CYS A 60 -22.15 27.30 28.20
C CYS A 60 -20.76 27.74 28.70
N ARG A 61 -20.56 27.76 30.02
CA ARG A 61 -19.27 27.98 30.68
C ARG A 61 -18.74 26.68 31.27
N LEU A 62 -17.53 26.30 30.84
CA LEU A 62 -16.67 25.23 31.37
C LEU A 62 -17.28 23.81 31.33
N ALA A 63 -16.64 22.76 30.81
CA ALA A 63 -15.25 22.31 30.92
C ALA A 63 -14.88 21.84 32.33
N ALA A 64 -14.95 20.52 32.55
CA ALA A 64 -14.30 19.89 33.70
C ALA A 64 -12.79 20.23 33.68
N SER A 65 -12.19 20.38 34.86
CA SER A 65 -10.80 20.80 34.95
C SER A 65 -9.85 19.67 34.55
N TYR A 66 -8.73 20.03 33.95
CA TYR A 66 -7.66 19.09 33.58
C TYR A 66 -7.16 18.29 34.79
N ALA A 67 -7.22 18.85 36.00
CA ALA A 67 -6.87 18.16 37.25
C ALA A 67 -7.76 16.94 37.54
N GLU A 68 -9.07 17.03 37.26
CA GLU A 68 -10.01 15.92 37.47
C GLU A 68 -9.77 14.77 36.49
N VAL A 69 -9.48 15.10 35.22
CA VAL A 69 -9.11 14.11 34.19
C VAL A 69 -7.80 13.40 34.54
N MET A 70 -6.79 14.14 34.99
CA MET A 70 -5.50 13.57 35.38
C MET A 70 -5.56 12.79 36.71
N ALA A 71 -6.49 13.13 37.61
CA ALA A 71 -6.76 12.34 38.81
C ALA A 71 -7.39 10.98 38.46
N ALA A 72 -8.37 10.95 37.55
CA ALA A 72 -8.97 9.72 37.05
C ALA A 72 -7.94 8.80 36.37
N ALA A 73 -7.05 9.37 35.54
CA ALA A 73 -5.97 8.63 34.89
C ALA A 73 -5.02 7.95 35.91
N ARG A 74 -4.58 8.69 36.95
CA ARG A 74 -3.69 8.16 38.00
C ARG A 74 -4.35 7.05 38.84
N ALA A 75 -5.63 7.21 39.17
CA ALA A 75 -6.41 6.19 39.88
C ALA A 75 -6.56 4.90 39.05
N MET A 76 -6.62 5.00 37.72
CA MET A 76 -6.61 3.86 36.81
C MET A 76 -5.24 3.16 36.78
N THR A 77 -4.13 3.91 36.80
CA THR A 77 -2.78 3.34 36.84
C THR A 77 -2.55 2.50 38.11
N GLN A 78 -2.99 2.97 39.28
CA GLN A 78 -2.84 2.21 40.54
C GLN A 78 -3.63 0.89 40.49
N ARG A 79 -4.90 0.92 40.05
CA ARG A 79 -5.75 -0.29 39.96
C ARG A 79 -5.19 -1.36 39.00
N LEU A 80 -4.42 -0.97 37.99
CA LEU A 80 -3.75 -1.93 37.09
C LEU A 80 -2.57 -2.63 37.78
N GLY A 81 -1.77 -1.91 38.58
CA GLY A 81 -0.64 -2.49 39.34
C GLY A 81 -1.03 -3.42 40.50
N ASP A 82 -2.30 -3.41 40.91
CA ASP A 82 -2.88 -4.38 41.83
C ASP A 82 -3.45 -5.61 41.11
N ALA A 83 -4.05 -5.43 39.92
CA ALA A 83 -4.65 -6.50 39.12
C ALA A 83 -3.61 -7.50 38.57
N GLU A 84 -2.42 -7.04 38.19
CA GLU A 84 -1.33 -7.92 37.73
C GLU A 84 -0.82 -8.88 38.82
N ARG A 85 -1.14 -8.62 40.10
CA ARG A 85 -0.64 -9.41 41.25
C ARG A 85 -1.53 -10.59 41.66
N THR A 86 -2.66 -10.83 40.96
CA THR A 86 -3.73 -11.73 41.43
C THR A 86 -4.22 -12.77 40.41
N SER A 87 -3.68 -12.80 39.19
CA SER A 87 -4.22 -13.60 38.07
C SER A 87 -3.40 -14.86 37.72
N SER A 88 -3.15 -15.73 38.71
CA SER A 88 -2.35 -16.96 38.53
C SER A 88 -3.08 -18.29 38.81
N SER A 89 -4.39 -18.39 38.51
CA SER A 89 -5.10 -19.69 38.44
C SER A 89 -6.52 -19.61 37.83
N ALA A 90 -6.79 -20.36 36.76
CA ALA A 90 -8.08 -21.03 36.43
C ALA A 90 -8.02 -21.68 35.03
N GLY A 91 -8.66 -22.84 34.85
CA GLY A 91 -8.83 -23.51 33.55
C GLY A 91 -10.28 -23.45 33.02
N PRO A 92 -10.54 -23.86 31.76
CA PRO A 92 -11.85 -23.71 31.12
C PRO A 92 -12.80 -24.94 31.27
N PRO A 93 -14.12 -24.73 31.33
CA PRO A 93 -15.16 -25.77 31.14
C PRO A 93 -15.62 -25.88 29.67
N ALA A 94 -16.49 -26.85 29.34
CA ALA A 94 -16.86 -27.21 27.96
C ALA A 94 -18.35 -27.60 27.75
N GLY A 95 -18.78 -27.65 26.47
CA GLY A 95 -20.16 -27.98 26.01
C GLY A 95 -21.11 -26.76 25.94
N SER A 96 -22.29 -26.77 25.31
CA SER A 96 -22.99 -27.69 24.36
C SER A 96 -24.32 -26.98 23.92
N THR A 97 -25.15 -27.31 22.92
CA THR A 97 -25.12 -28.11 21.65
C THR A 97 -26.38 -27.72 20.82
N GLY A 98 -26.39 -27.78 19.48
CA GLY A 98 -27.63 -27.61 18.69
C GLY A 98 -27.48 -27.49 17.16
N CYS A 99 -28.46 -28.01 16.40
CA CYS A 99 -28.44 -28.09 14.92
C CYS A 99 -29.43 -27.14 14.23
N ALA A 100 -29.06 -26.64 13.05
CA ALA A 100 -29.98 -26.38 11.93
C ALA A 100 -29.21 -26.51 10.60
N ARG A 101 -29.87 -26.93 9.51
CA ARG A 101 -29.26 -27.04 8.17
C ARG A 101 -29.81 -25.96 7.24
N SER A 102 -28.91 -25.30 6.52
CA SER A 102 -29.23 -24.56 5.29
C SER A 102 -28.02 -24.62 4.37
N GLU A 103 -28.26 -24.75 3.07
CA GLU A 103 -27.19 -24.84 2.06
C GLU A 103 -26.61 -23.44 1.81
N PRO A 104 -25.28 -23.23 1.96
CA PRO A 104 -24.66 -21.98 1.56
C PRO A 104 -24.45 -21.98 0.04
N ALA A 105 -25.24 -21.18 -0.68
CA ALA A 105 -24.95 -20.84 -2.07
C ALA A 105 -23.50 -20.33 -2.20
N ALA A 106 -22.81 -20.73 -3.27
CA ALA A 106 -21.38 -20.53 -3.42
C ALA A 106 -20.97 -19.05 -3.19
N PRO A 107 -20.13 -18.75 -2.19
CA PRO A 107 -19.76 -17.37 -1.90
C PRO A 107 -18.81 -16.85 -2.97
N SER A 108 -19.36 -16.14 -3.95
CA SER A 108 -18.66 -15.43 -5.03
C SER A 108 -17.87 -14.22 -4.50
N ARG A 109 -16.95 -14.49 -3.57
CA ARG A 109 -15.93 -13.55 -3.09
C ARG A 109 -14.92 -13.32 -4.22
N LEU A 110 -15.35 -12.56 -5.22
CA LEU A 110 -14.48 -11.84 -6.13
C LEU A 110 -13.51 -11.04 -5.27
N TRP A 111 -12.28 -11.52 -5.16
CA TRP A 111 -11.16 -10.75 -4.60
C TRP A 111 -11.02 -9.49 -5.44
N HIS A 112 -11.61 -8.40 -4.97
CA HIS A 112 -11.69 -7.16 -5.75
C HIS A 112 -10.28 -6.74 -6.11
N SER A 113 -10.00 -6.69 -7.41
CA SER A 113 -8.65 -6.56 -7.98
C SER A 113 -8.13 -5.12 -7.84
N GLY A 114 -7.98 -4.66 -6.59
CA GLY A 114 -6.85 -3.85 -6.19
C GLY A 114 -5.58 -4.69 -6.38
N CYS A 115 -5.17 -4.82 -7.63
CA CYS A 115 -3.79 -5.14 -7.94
C CYS A 115 -2.98 -3.86 -7.76
N MET A 116 -1.87 -4.01 -7.06
CA MET A 116 -0.86 -2.98 -6.92
C MET A 116 -0.40 -2.51 -8.31
N PRO A 117 -0.03 -1.22 -8.48
CA PRO A 117 0.93 -0.83 -9.49
C PRO A 117 2.18 -1.71 -9.39
N GLU A 118 2.51 -2.39 -10.47
CA GLU A 118 3.79 -3.08 -10.64
C GLU A 118 4.59 -2.28 -11.68
N LEU A 119 5.85 -2.65 -11.94
CA LEU A 119 6.79 -1.79 -12.67
C LEU A 119 6.22 -1.09 -13.91
N PRO A 120 5.49 -1.76 -14.84
CA PRO A 120 4.96 -1.07 -16.02
C PRO A 120 3.95 0.05 -15.75
N GLU A 121 3.11 -0.06 -14.71
CA GLU A 121 2.18 1.02 -14.37
C GLU A 121 2.82 2.09 -13.49
N VAL A 122 3.88 1.75 -12.74
CA VAL A 122 4.67 2.76 -12.01
C VAL A 122 5.57 3.53 -12.98
N GLU A 123 6.06 2.90 -14.05
CA GLU A 123 6.83 3.53 -15.13
C GLU A 123 5.98 4.53 -15.92
N ALA A 124 4.84 4.10 -16.46
CA ALA A 124 3.93 5.04 -17.15
C ALA A 124 3.37 6.14 -16.24
N LEU A 125 3.28 5.88 -14.92
CA LEU A 125 2.94 6.90 -13.93
C LEU A 125 4.10 7.84 -13.64
N ARG A 126 5.36 7.37 -13.69
CA ARG A 126 6.57 8.20 -13.61
C ARG A 126 6.62 9.16 -14.79
N GLU A 127 6.46 8.65 -16.02
CA GLU A 127 6.41 9.48 -17.24
C GLU A 127 5.26 10.50 -17.19
N PHE A 128 4.03 10.06 -16.86
CA PHE A 128 2.89 10.97 -16.72
C PHE A 128 3.13 12.07 -15.67
N LEU A 129 3.79 11.75 -14.55
CA LEU A 129 4.11 12.74 -13.51
C LEU A 129 5.26 13.65 -13.90
N ASP A 130 6.21 13.22 -14.74
CA ASP A 130 7.31 14.06 -15.23
C ASP A 130 6.73 15.23 -16.05
N ASP A 131 5.88 14.91 -17.02
CA ASP A 131 5.10 15.85 -17.87
C ASP A 131 4.28 16.89 -17.07
N HIS A 132 3.85 16.54 -15.85
CA HIS A 132 2.87 17.31 -15.07
C HIS A 132 3.42 17.92 -13.76
N LEU A 133 4.58 17.47 -13.27
CA LEU A 133 5.19 17.97 -12.03
C LEU A 133 6.45 18.80 -12.28
N VAL A 134 7.31 18.44 -13.24
CA VAL A 134 8.63 19.11 -13.36
C VAL A 134 8.46 20.59 -13.71
N GLY A 135 9.19 21.46 -13.01
CA GLY A 135 9.04 22.92 -13.09
C GLY A 135 7.81 23.48 -12.35
N GLN A 136 6.92 22.65 -11.78
CA GLN A 136 5.85 23.11 -10.91
C GLN A 136 6.34 23.30 -9.47
N ARG A 137 5.80 24.31 -8.78
CA ARG A 137 6.06 24.56 -7.37
C ARG A 137 5.03 23.87 -6.48
N ILE A 138 5.48 23.10 -5.49
CA ILE A 138 4.62 22.50 -4.46
C ILE A 138 4.22 23.61 -3.48
N VAL A 139 2.93 23.87 -3.29
CA VAL A 139 2.43 24.88 -2.34
C VAL A 139 1.80 24.30 -1.08
N ARG A 140 1.51 22.98 -1.06
CA ARG A 140 1.01 22.26 0.11
C ARG A 140 1.20 20.75 0.00
N VAL A 141 1.58 20.10 1.10
CA VAL A 141 1.47 18.64 1.27
C VAL A 141 0.64 18.33 2.51
N LEU A 142 -0.54 17.73 2.32
CA LEU A 142 -1.53 17.44 3.37
C LEU A 142 -1.59 15.94 3.67
N PRO A 143 -0.90 15.44 4.72
CA PRO A 143 -1.07 14.07 5.20
C PRO A 143 -2.39 13.93 5.98
N LEU A 144 -3.41 13.30 5.37
CA LEU A 144 -4.72 13.13 6.00
C LEU A 144 -4.86 11.83 6.81
N ALA A 145 -4.00 10.85 6.53
CA ALA A 145 -3.91 9.60 7.29
C ALA A 145 -2.48 9.43 7.82
N ILE A 146 -2.26 9.59 9.12
CA ILE A 146 -0.94 9.48 9.78
C ILE A 146 -0.23 8.17 9.42
N SER A 147 -0.99 7.08 9.21
CA SER A 147 -0.48 5.78 8.77
C SER A 147 0.26 5.78 7.43
N VAL A 148 0.20 6.86 6.64
CA VAL A 148 0.92 6.98 5.36
C VAL A 148 2.41 7.32 5.58
N LEU A 149 2.71 8.13 6.60
CA LEU A 149 4.07 8.65 6.83
C LEU A 149 5.00 7.58 7.39
N LYS A 150 6.27 7.67 7.02
CA LYS A 150 7.35 6.74 7.43
C LYS A 150 8.60 7.47 7.93
N THR A 151 8.82 8.72 7.52
CA THR A 151 9.77 9.65 8.13
C THR A 151 9.02 10.83 8.77
N TYR A 152 9.72 11.57 9.63
CA TYR A 152 9.24 12.80 10.27
C TYR A 152 10.22 13.96 10.09
N ASP A 153 11.51 13.65 10.02
CA ASP A 153 12.59 14.57 9.69
C ASP A 153 13.22 14.09 8.36
N PRO A 154 13.38 14.96 7.34
CA PRO A 154 12.79 16.31 7.25
C PRO A 154 11.24 16.26 7.26
N PRO A 155 10.57 17.29 7.82
CA PRO A 155 9.12 17.34 7.86
C PRO A 155 8.53 17.60 6.46
N LEU A 156 7.34 17.06 6.16
CA LEU A 156 6.68 17.25 4.84
C LEU A 156 6.52 18.70 4.39
N THR A 157 6.50 19.66 5.32
CA THR A 157 6.45 21.09 5.01
C THR A 157 7.76 21.64 4.42
N ALA A 158 8.86 20.89 4.45
CA ALA A 158 10.17 21.31 3.92
C ALA A 158 10.20 21.39 2.38
N VAL A 159 9.30 20.69 1.68
CA VAL A 159 9.12 20.83 0.21
C VAL A 159 8.04 21.85 -0.16
N GLU A 160 7.40 22.53 0.81
CA GLU A 160 6.43 23.59 0.49
C GLU A 160 7.14 24.89 0.11
N GLY A 161 6.87 25.40 -1.09
CA GLY A 161 7.60 26.47 -1.77
C GLY A 161 8.71 25.95 -2.70
N ALA A 162 9.05 24.66 -2.63
CA ALA A 162 10.05 24.05 -3.49
C ALA A 162 9.49 23.76 -4.90
N GLU A 163 10.37 23.83 -5.89
CA GLU A 163 10.10 23.43 -7.27
C GLU A 163 10.48 21.96 -7.45
N VAL A 164 9.68 21.21 -8.23
CA VAL A 164 10.01 19.84 -8.59
C VAL A 164 11.02 19.86 -9.74
N THR A 165 12.16 19.20 -9.55
CA THR A 165 13.30 19.22 -10.48
C THR A 165 13.45 17.92 -11.28
N ALA A 166 12.93 16.81 -10.79
CA ALA A 166 12.95 15.51 -11.47
C ALA A 166 11.88 14.56 -10.91
N MET A 167 11.43 13.61 -11.74
CA MET A 167 10.48 12.55 -11.39
C MET A 167 11.10 11.18 -11.74
N ASP A 168 11.37 10.36 -10.72
CA ASP A 168 12.12 9.10 -10.83
C ASP A 168 11.34 7.88 -10.32
N ARG A 169 11.86 6.68 -10.61
CA ARG A 169 11.27 5.40 -10.15
C ARG A 169 12.33 4.41 -9.68
N HIS A 170 12.20 3.98 -8.41
CA HIS A 170 13.00 2.89 -7.84
C HIS A 170 12.15 1.63 -7.74
N GLY A 171 12.13 0.80 -8.79
CA GLY A 171 11.36 -0.45 -8.82
C GLY A 171 9.84 -0.25 -8.79
N LYS A 172 9.25 -0.17 -7.60
CA LYS A 172 7.81 0.16 -7.37
C LYS A 172 7.59 1.43 -6.53
N TRP A 173 8.66 2.16 -6.22
CA TRP A 173 8.60 3.45 -5.55
C TRP A 173 8.63 4.56 -6.60
N LEU A 174 7.72 5.53 -6.48
CA LEU A 174 7.80 6.82 -7.14
C LEU A 174 8.71 7.73 -6.31
N ASP A 175 9.48 8.60 -6.96
CA ASP A 175 10.39 9.55 -6.32
C ASP A 175 10.23 10.93 -6.97
N ILE A 176 9.89 11.94 -6.16
CA ILE A 176 9.69 13.32 -6.62
C ILE A 176 10.80 14.17 -5.98
N SER A 177 11.77 14.58 -6.80
CA SER A 177 12.86 15.45 -6.36
C SER A 177 12.39 16.89 -6.29
N ALA A 178 12.40 17.50 -5.11
CA ALA A 178 12.00 18.90 -4.92
C ALA A 178 12.83 19.58 -3.83
N GLY A 179 13.44 20.73 -4.15
CA GLY A 179 14.18 21.54 -3.17
C GLY A 179 15.41 20.87 -2.53
N GLY A 180 16.00 19.88 -3.21
CA GLY A 180 17.09 19.06 -2.66
C GLY A 180 16.64 17.93 -1.73
N LEU A 181 15.34 17.62 -1.71
CA LEU A 181 14.75 16.51 -0.95
C LEU A 181 13.96 15.58 -1.87
N HIS A 182 13.81 14.33 -1.46
CA HIS A 182 13.15 13.27 -2.23
C HIS A 182 11.83 12.85 -1.56
N LEU A 183 10.70 13.20 -2.18
CA LEU A 183 9.35 12.80 -1.73
C LEU A 183 8.98 11.45 -2.36
N VAL A 184 9.35 10.38 -1.64
CA VAL A 184 9.28 8.99 -2.12
C VAL A 184 7.99 8.30 -1.68
N ALA A 185 7.28 7.65 -2.61
CA ALA A 185 5.98 7.03 -2.36
C ALA A 185 5.86 5.59 -2.93
N HIS A 186 5.34 4.66 -2.13
CA HIS A 186 4.95 3.32 -2.57
C HIS A 186 3.45 3.08 -2.37
N LEU A 187 2.74 2.88 -3.48
CA LEU A 187 1.27 2.88 -3.54
C LEU A 187 0.62 1.65 -2.89
N ALA A 188 1.36 0.54 -2.76
CA ALA A 188 0.92 -0.71 -2.13
C ALA A 188 -0.37 -1.33 -2.73
N ARG A 189 -0.78 -2.50 -2.22
CA ARG A 189 -1.82 -3.35 -2.84
C ARG A 189 -3.16 -2.66 -3.07
N ALA A 190 -3.54 -1.71 -2.21
CA ALA A 190 -4.86 -1.10 -2.21
C ALA A 190 -4.83 0.43 -2.39
N GLY A 191 -3.68 0.98 -2.80
CA GLY A 191 -3.52 2.41 -3.04
C GLY A 191 -3.34 2.79 -4.50
N TRP A 192 -3.57 4.07 -4.78
CA TRP A 192 -3.55 4.64 -6.13
C TRP A 192 -3.33 6.15 -6.10
N LEU A 193 -2.70 6.70 -7.15
CA LEU A 193 -2.51 8.13 -7.35
C LEU A 193 -3.57 8.67 -8.30
N HIS A 194 -4.24 9.75 -7.91
CA HIS A 194 -5.24 10.44 -8.73
C HIS A 194 -4.78 11.87 -9.00
N TRP A 195 -4.39 12.14 -10.24
CA TRP A 195 -4.16 13.50 -10.73
C TRP A 195 -5.46 14.32 -10.71
N LYS A 196 -5.34 15.62 -10.45
CA LYS A 196 -6.40 16.62 -10.59
C LYS A 196 -5.83 17.96 -11.05
N ASP A 197 -6.48 18.56 -12.02
CA ASP A 197 -6.08 19.83 -12.62
C ASP A 197 -6.47 21.03 -11.74
N GLU A 198 -7.46 20.86 -10.85
CA GLU A 198 -7.85 21.83 -9.82
C GLU A 198 -8.24 21.12 -8.52
N PHE A 199 -7.83 21.68 -7.37
CA PHE A 199 -8.34 21.32 -6.06
C PHE A 199 -9.27 22.41 -5.47
N PRO A 200 -10.37 22.03 -4.80
CA PRO A 200 -11.19 22.98 -4.05
C PRO A 200 -10.36 23.71 -2.98
N ALA A 201 -10.50 25.04 -2.91
CA ALA A 201 -9.76 25.89 -1.97
C ALA A 201 -10.02 25.56 -0.47
N ALA A 202 -11.11 24.87 -0.15
CA ALA A 202 -11.36 24.34 1.19
C ALA A 202 -10.58 23.02 1.39
N PRO A 203 -9.69 22.92 2.40
CA PRO A 203 -8.88 21.71 2.60
C PRO A 203 -9.76 20.50 2.92
N PRO A 204 -9.40 19.30 2.42
CA PRO A 204 -10.14 18.07 2.70
C PRO A 204 -10.11 17.74 4.20
N ARG A 205 -11.27 17.44 4.78
CA ARG A 205 -11.38 17.08 6.20
C ARG A 205 -10.69 15.74 6.46
N PRO A 206 -9.74 15.64 7.42
CA PRO A 206 -9.23 14.35 7.89
C PRO A 206 -10.38 13.48 8.43
N GLY A 207 -10.38 12.17 8.16
CA GLY A 207 -11.47 11.29 8.59
C GLY A 207 -11.55 9.96 7.85
N LYS A 208 -12.73 9.34 7.85
CA LYS A 208 -13.03 7.99 7.34
C LYS A 208 -13.08 7.89 5.80
N GLY A 209 -12.15 8.53 5.10
CA GLY A 209 -11.99 8.46 3.64
C GLY A 209 -10.86 7.51 3.21
N PRO A 210 -10.73 7.22 1.90
CA PRO A 210 -9.56 6.54 1.36
C PRO A 210 -8.38 7.50 1.13
N LEU A 211 -8.57 8.81 1.13
CA LEU A 211 -7.52 9.80 0.90
C LEU A 211 -6.48 9.79 2.03
N ALA A 212 -5.23 9.49 1.69
CA ALA A 212 -4.13 9.34 2.64
C ALA A 212 -3.20 10.57 2.65
N LEU A 213 -2.90 11.12 1.48
CA LEU A 213 -2.10 12.33 1.31
C LEU A 213 -2.57 13.12 0.06
N ARG A 214 -2.46 14.45 0.10
CA ARG A 214 -2.64 15.33 -1.06
C ARG A 214 -1.42 16.22 -1.26
N THR A 215 -0.96 16.37 -2.50
CA THR A 215 0.02 17.37 -2.92
C THR A 215 -0.67 18.39 -3.82
N VAL A 216 -0.52 19.68 -3.52
CA VAL A 216 -1.09 20.80 -4.28
C VAL A 216 0.04 21.64 -4.86
N LEU A 217 -0.13 22.06 -6.12
CA LEU A 217 0.82 22.85 -6.89
C LEU A 217 0.38 24.32 -7.00
N GLU A 218 1.31 25.21 -7.35
CA GLU A 218 1.07 26.65 -7.54
C GLU A 218 0.06 26.94 -8.67
N SER A 219 -0.05 26.04 -9.64
CA SER A 219 -1.09 26.02 -10.68
C SER A 219 -2.50 25.67 -10.18
N GLY A 220 -2.67 25.25 -8.93
CA GLY A 220 -3.95 24.83 -8.34
C GLY A 220 -4.26 23.33 -8.47
N GLY A 221 -3.56 22.63 -9.35
CA GLY A 221 -3.65 21.18 -9.54
C GLY A 221 -2.73 20.36 -8.62
N GLY A 222 -2.48 19.11 -9.00
CA GLY A 222 -1.59 18.17 -8.31
C GLY A 222 -2.21 16.77 -8.16
N PHE A 223 -1.95 16.08 -7.04
CA PHE A 223 -2.40 14.69 -6.87
C PHE A 223 -2.90 14.30 -5.47
N ASP A 224 -3.88 13.40 -5.45
CA ASP A 224 -4.39 12.69 -4.28
C ASP A 224 -3.81 11.26 -4.25
N LEU A 225 -3.08 10.89 -3.19
CA LEU A 225 -2.73 9.50 -2.87
C LEU A 225 -3.84 8.88 -2.03
N THR A 226 -4.52 7.84 -2.54
CA THR A 226 -5.57 7.12 -1.82
C THR A 226 -5.13 5.71 -1.44
N GLU A 227 -5.68 5.17 -0.35
CA GLU A 227 -5.63 3.75 0.01
C GLU A 227 -6.99 3.26 0.51
N ALA A 228 -7.65 2.41 -0.29
CA ALA A 228 -8.94 1.80 0.04
C ALA A 228 -8.84 0.56 0.95
N GLY A 229 -7.62 0.09 1.24
CA GLY A 229 -7.38 -1.11 2.04
C GLY A 229 -7.71 -0.94 3.52
N THR A 230 -8.03 -2.05 4.19
CA THR A 230 -8.15 -2.15 5.66
C THR A 230 -6.78 -2.15 6.33
N THR A 231 -5.85 -2.96 5.83
CA THR A 231 -4.46 -2.99 6.26
C THR A 231 -3.70 -1.85 5.58
N LYS A 232 -3.61 -0.69 6.23
CA LYS A 232 -2.91 0.48 5.68
C LYS A 232 -1.43 0.19 5.47
N ARG A 233 -0.97 0.28 4.22
CA ARG A 233 0.40 -0.05 3.76
C ARG A 233 0.92 0.92 2.71
N LEU A 234 0.15 1.94 2.30
CA LEU A 234 0.70 3.04 1.51
C LEU A 234 1.80 3.72 2.33
N ALA A 235 2.96 3.91 1.72
CA ALA A 235 4.13 4.49 2.37
C ALA A 235 4.54 5.78 1.65
N VAL A 236 4.76 6.85 2.42
CA VAL A 236 5.40 8.08 1.97
C VAL A 236 6.55 8.41 2.92
N HIS A 237 7.71 8.68 2.34
CA HIS A 237 8.92 9.16 2.97
C HIS A 237 9.23 10.55 2.38
N LEU A 238 9.75 11.44 3.20
CA LEU A 238 10.59 12.55 2.74
C LEU A 238 11.99 12.31 3.32
N VAL A 239 13.00 12.31 2.46
CA VAL A 239 14.39 11.91 2.75
C VAL A 239 15.39 12.83 2.03
N HIS A 240 16.65 12.81 2.45
CA HIS A 240 17.73 13.54 1.77
C HIS A 240 18.32 12.73 0.59
N ASP A 241 18.29 11.40 0.69
CA ASP A 241 18.73 10.48 -0.36
C ASP A 241 17.73 9.30 -0.47
N PRO A 242 17.35 8.83 -1.68
CA PRO A 242 16.40 7.72 -1.83
C PRO A 242 16.83 6.41 -1.16
N GLY A 243 18.13 6.18 -1.01
CA GLY A 243 18.74 5.07 -0.27
C GLY A 243 18.51 5.12 1.25
N GLU A 244 18.05 6.24 1.81
CA GLU A 244 17.55 6.28 3.20
C GLU A 244 16.25 5.49 3.36
N VAL A 245 15.50 5.24 2.29
CA VAL A 245 14.27 4.45 2.30
C VAL A 245 14.62 2.95 2.36
N PRO A 246 14.28 2.22 3.45
CA PRO A 246 14.73 0.83 3.62
C PRO A 246 14.15 -0.17 2.61
N GLY A 247 13.15 0.24 1.83
CA GLY A 247 12.57 -0.51 0.72
C GLY A 247 13.13 -0.16 -0.67
N ILE A 248 13.99 0.87 -0.77
CA ILE A 248 14.81 1.19 -1.95
C ILE A 248 16.23 0.64 -1.74
N ALA A 249 16.82 0.85 -0.57
CA ALA A 249 18.15 0.36 -0.15
C ALA A 249 18.37 -1.16 -0.22
N ARG A 250 17.33 -1.93 -0.56
CA ARG A 250 17.31 -3.39 -0.64
C ARG A 250 16.78 -3.90 -1.98
N LEU A 251 16.65 -3.04 -2.98
CA LEU A 251 16.23 -3.45 -4.31
C LEU A 251 17.38 -4.17 -5.03
N GLY A 252 17.02 -5.24 -5.74
CA GLY A 252 17.84 -5.76 -6.83
C GLY A 252 17.80 -4.83 -8.04
N PRO A 253 18.54 -5.13 -9.12
CA PRO A 253 18.54 -4.31 -10.33
C PRO A 253 17.14 -4.20 -10.96
N ASP A 254 16.93 -3.11 -11.72
CA ASP A 254 15.71 -2.89 -12.47
C ASP A 254 15.71 -3.71 -13.77
N PRO A 255 14.66 -4.51 -14.04
CA PRO A 255 14.62 -5.41 -15.19
C PRO A 255 14.49 -4.72 -16.56
N LEU A 256 14.22 -3.41 -16.61
CA LEU A 256 14.16 -2.66 -17.87
C LEU A 256 15.43 -1.83 -18.15
N ALA A 257 16.32 -1.64 -17.18
CA ALA A 257 17.56 -0.90 -17.38
C ALA A 257 18.42 -1.48 -18.51
N ASP A 258 19.21 -0.64 -19.19
CA ASP A 258 20.03 -1.06 -20.33
C ASP A 258 21.14 -2.06 -19.95
N GLY A 259 21.65 -1.96 -18.73
CA GLY A 259 22.62 -2.90 -18.15
C GLY A 259 22.01 -4.19 -17.58
N PHE A 260 20.69 -4.39 -17.68
CA PHE A 260 20.04 -5.64 -17.26
C PHE A 260 19.92 -6.59 -18.45
N ASP A 261 21.03 -7.27 -18.76
CA ASP A 261 21.12 -8.25 -19.84
C ASP A 261 20.80 -9.70 -19.40
N ARG A 262 20.91 -10.63 -20.34
CA ARG A 262 20.64 -12.06 -20.16
C ARG A 262 21.58 -12.72 -19.15
N ASP A 263 22.85 -12.36 -19.14
CA ASP A 263 23.88 -13.00 -18.32
C ASP A 263 23.91 -12.40 -16.90
N ALA A 264 23.59 -11.10 -16.75
CA ALA A 264 23.24 -10.50 -15.47
C ALA A 264 22.02 -11.20 -14.84
N PHE A 265 20.98 -11.47 -15.62
CA PHE A 265 19.82 -12.24 -15.17
C PHE A 265 20.17 -13.69 -14.80
N ALA A 266 21.01 -14.37 -15.59
CA ALA A 266 21.49 -15.71 -15.27
C ALA A 266 22.32 -15.74 -13.97
N ALA A 267 23.17 -14.74 -13.75
CA ALA A 267 23.99 -14.60 -12.54
C ALA A 267 23.14 -14.36 -11.28
N LEU A 268 22.05 -13.59 -11.37
CA LEU A 268 21.10 -13.42 -10.25
C LEU A 268 20.38 -14.72 -9.90
N LEU A 269 20.07 -15.56 -10.89
CA LEU A 269 19.43 -16.86 -10.67
C LEU A 269 20.42 -17.97 -10.24
N ALA A 270 21.73 -17.72 -10.31
CA ALA A 270 22.75 -18.69 -9.94
C ALA A 270 22.71 -19.01 -8.42
N GLY A 271 22.57 -20.31 -8.09
CA GLY A 271 22.50 -20.78 -6.69
C GLY A 271 21.14 -20.58 -6.01
N GLU A 272 20.15 -20.01 -6.70
CA GLU A 272 18.78 -19.86 -6.20
C GLU A 272 18.05 -21.22 -6.12
N ARG A 273 17.47 -21.49 -4.95
CA ARG A 273 16.79 -22.77 -4.62
C ARG A 273 15.28 -22.63 -4.50
N ARG A 274 14.76 -21.40 -4.52
CA ARG A 274 13.32 -21.11 -4.52
C ARG A 274 12.67 -21.55 -5.84
N GLN A 275 11.34 -21.56 -5.84
CA GLN A 275 10.53 -21.73 -7.05
C GLN A 275 10.58 -20.43 -7.86
N VAL A 276 10.55 -20.54 -9.19
CA VAL A 276 10.78 -19.42 -10.12
C VAL A 276 9.83 -18.23 -9.90
N LYS A 277 8.53 -18.45 -9.62
CA LYS A 277 7.61 -17.34 -9.26
C LYS A 277 7.99 -16.66 -7.94
N GLY A 278 8.61 -17.38 -7.01
CA GLY A 278 9.12 -16.83 -5.76
C GLY A 278 10.34 -15.94 -5.98
N ALA A 279 11.30 -16.39 -6.78
CA ALA A 279 12.48 -15.62 -7.17
C ALA A 279 12.11 -14.34 -7.93
N LEU A 280 11.28 -14.45 -8.99
CA LEU A 280 10.78 -13.31 -9.77
C LEU A 280 9.95 -12.29 -8.96
N ARG A 281 9.47 -12.65 -7.76
CA ARG A 281 8.73 -11.74 -6.87
C ARG A 281 9.60 -11.12 -5.78
N ASP A 282 10.84 -11.56 -5.61
CA ASP A 282 11.74 -11.01 -4.60
C ASP A 282 12.31 -9.68 -5.08
N GLN A 283 11.94 -8.60 -4.39
CA GLN A 283 12.37 -7.25 -4.75
C GLN A 283 13.88 -7.03 -4.53
N SER A 284 14.52 -7.87 -3.71
CA SER A 284 15.98 -7.84 -3.51
C SER A 284 16.76 -8.67 -4.54
N LEU A 285 16.05 -9.44 -5.38
CA LEU A 285 16.63 -10.17 -6.51
C LEU A 285 16.40 -9.41 -7.83
N ILE A 286 15.16 -8.99 -8.08
CA ILE A 286 14.78 -8.20 -9.26
C ILE A 286 13.72 -7.18 -8.82
N ALA A 287 13.98 -5.90 -9.02
CA ALA A 287 13.03 -4.86 -8.66
C ALA A 287 11.76 -4.91 -9.53
N GLY A 288 10.66 -4.34 -9.04
CA GLY A 288 9.56 -3.95 -9.92
C GLY A 288 8.59 -5.05 -10.35
N ILE A 289 9.03 -6.29 -10.59
CA ILE A 289 8.15 -7.43 -10.89
C ILE A 289 7.30 -7.77 -9.66
N GLY A 290 5.99 -7.95 -9.83
CA GLY A 290 5.08 -8.28 -8.72
C GLY A 290 4.32 -9.58 -8.98
N ASN A 291 3.11 -9.70 -8.42
CA ASN A 291 2.34 -10.93 -8.51
C ASN A 291 1.67 -11.12 -9.88
N ALA A 292 1.26 -10.02 -10.52
CA ALA A 292 0.65 -10.06 -11.84
C ALA A 292 1.69 -10.40 -12.91
N TYR A 293 2.77 -9.61 -13.02
CA TYR A 293 3.74 -9.84 -14.08
C TYR A 293 4.52 -11.14 -13.91
N SER A 294 4.71 -11.66 -12.69
CA SER A 294 5.28 -13.00 -12.52
C SER A 294 4.32 -14.16 -12.86
N ASP A 295 3.01 -13.94 -13.05
CA ASP A 295 2.13 -14.94 -13.70
C ASP A 295 2.27 -14.84 -15.23
N GLU A 296 2.23 -13.62 -15.77
CA GLU A 296 2.31 -13.35 -17.22
C GLU A 296 3.64 -13.79 -17.83
N ILE A 297 4.77 -13.43 -17.22
CA ILE A 297 6.13 -13.79 -17.66
C ILE A 297 6.28 -15.32 -17.70
N LEU A 298 5.77 -16.03 -16.69
CA LEU A 298 5.84 -17.49 -16.63
C LEU A 298 4.88 -18.18 -17.59
N HIS A 299 3.76 -17.55 -17.93
CA HIS A 299 2.87 -18.01 -18.98
C HIS A 299 3.49 -17.81 -20.37
N ALA A 300 4.11 -16.66 -20.63
CA ALA A 300 4.86 -16.39 -21.86
C ALA A 300 6.06 -17.35 -22.03
N ALA A 301 6.85 -17.56 -20.97
CA ALA A 301 7.93 -18.53 -20.92
C ALA A 301 7.48 -20.01 -20.88
N LYS A 302 6.16 -20.29 -20.91
CA LYS A 302 5.57 -21.64 -20.82
C LYS A 302 6.09 -22.46 -19.63
N MET A 303 6.42 -21.78 -18.53
CA MET A 303 7.11 -22.34 -17.38
C MET A 303 6.18 -22.51 -16.17
N SER A 304 6.26 -23.65 -15.51
CA SER A 304 5.52 -23.92 -14.27
C SER A 304 5.92 -22.93 -13.16
N PRO A 305 4.97 -22.23 -12.50
CA PRO A 305 5.25 -21.39 -11.33
C PRO A 305 5.98 -22.09 -10.18
N PHE A 306 5.96 -23.43 -10.17
CA PHE A 306 6.59 -24.27 -9.17
C PHE A 306 7.91 -24.94 -9.62
N LYS A 307 8.42 -24.66 -10.84
CA LYS A 307 9.76 -25.10 -11.28
C LYS A 307 10.81 -24.48 -10.33
N PRO A 308 11.68 -25.27 -9.67
CA PRO A 308 12.82 -24.73 -8.91
C PRO A 308 13.79 -24.02 -9.85
N VAL A 309 14.39 -22.90 -9.42
CA VAL A 309 15.33 -22.14 -10.27
C VAL A 309 16.55 -22.98 -10.65
N GLN A 310 17.16 -23.68 -9.69
CA GLN A 310 18.19 -24.72 -9.91
C GLN A 310 17.83 -25.86 -10.88
N ASN A 311 16.57 -25.98 -11.32
CA ASN A 311 16.14 -26.95 -12.33
C ASN A 311 15.85 -26.29 -13.69
N ILE A 312 16.19 -25.01 -13.86
CA ILE A 312 16.17 -24.29 -15.14
C ILE A 312 17.54 -24.44 -15.80
N ASP A 313 17.51 -24.92 -17.02
CA ASP A 313 18.60 -25.12 -17.96
C ASP A 313 18.91 -23.83 -18.73
N GLU A 314 20.10 -23.74 -19.35
CA GLU A 314 20.62 -22.51 -19.97
C GLU A 314 19.67 -21.90 -21.02
N ALA A 315 19.05 -22.75 -21.84
CA ALA A 315 18.02 -22.35 -22.81
C ALA A 315 16.72 -21.88 -22.12
N GLY A 316 16.34 -22.51 -21.01
CA GLY A 316 15.22 -22.11 -20.17
C GLY A 316 15.44 -20.79 -19.42
N ILE A 317 16.69 -20.44 -19.06
CA ILE A 317 17.05 -19.13 -18.51
C ILE A 317 16.89 -18.05 -19.59
N THR A 318 17.40 -18.29 -20.80
CA THR A 318 17.25 -17.36 -21.93
C THR A 318 15.78 -17.16 -22.31
N THR A 319 15.00 -18.24 -22.42
CA THR A 319 13.54 -18.18 -22.67
C THR A 319 12.82 -17.36 -21.59
N LEU A 320 13.24 -17.47 -20.34
CA LEU A 320 12.65 -16.72 -19.23
C LEU A 320 13.05 -15.23 -19.25
N TYR A 321 14.29 -14.91 -19.62
CA TYR A 321 14.78 -13.55 -19.80
C TYR A 321 14.05 -12.83 -20.95
N GLU A 322 13.94 -13.49 -22.11
CA GLU A 322 13.22 -12.95 -23.28
C GLU A 322 11.75 -12.69 -22.95
N ALA A 323 11.08 -13.66 -22.31
CA ALA A 323 9.70 -13.50 -21.85
C ALA A 323 9.56 -12.38 -20.80
N LEU A 324 10.57 -12.18 -19.93
CA LEU A 324 10.61 -11.10 -18.94
C LEU A 324 10.72 -9.73 -19.60
N ARG A 325 11.71 -9.52 -20.49
CA ARG A 325 11.87 -8.23 -21.19
C ARG A 325 10.65 -7.94 -22.06
N ALA A 326 10.20 -8.89 -22.88
CA ALA A 326 9.04 -8.70 -23.76
C ALA A 326 7.76 -8.34 -22.98
N THR A 327 7.39 -9.12 -21.96
CA THR A 327 6.15 -8.90 -21.19
C THR A 327 6.16 -7.55 -20.45
N LEU A 328 7.31 -7.11 -19.95
CA LEU A 328 7.42 -5.82 -19.26
C LEU A 328 7.43 -4.64 -20.24
N SER A 329 8.18 -4.72 -21.35
CA SER A 329 8.20 -3.67 -22.38
C SER A 329 6.86 -3.51 -23.08
N GLU A 330 6.18 -4.60 -23.47
CA GLU A 330 4.82 -4.57 -24.02
C GLU A 330 3.81 -3.95 -23.05
N ALA A 331 4.02 -4.10 -21.74
CA ALA A 331 3.17 -3.51 -20.72
C ALA A 331 3.46 -2.02 -20.48
N VAL A 332 4.71 -1.59 -20.59
CA VAL A 332 5.08 -0.15 -20.55
C VAL A 332 4.50 0.56 -21.75
N GLU A 333 4.71 0.06 -22.97
CA GLU A 333 4.26 0.76 -24.18
C GLU A 333 2.75 0.82 -24.36
N ARG A 334 1.98 -0.15 -23.82
CA ARG A 334 0.51 -0.01 -23.70
C ARG A 334 0.05 0.98 -22.62
N SER A 335 0.92 1.28 -21.66
CA SER A 335 0.63 2.19 -20.54
C SER A 335 1.11 3.62 -20.81
N ARG A 336 2.11 3.79 -21.69
CA ARG A 336 2.64 5.08 -22.16
C ARG A 336 1.50 6.00 -22.61
N GLY A 337 1.48 7.23 -22.10
CA GLY A 337 0.43 8.23 -22.39
C GLY A 337 -0.97 7.93 -21.82
N VAL A 338 -1.16 6.82 -21.09
CA VAL A 338 -2.44 6.53 -20.41
C VAL A 338 -2.52 7.33 -19.11
N ALA A 339 -3.39 8.34 -19.08
CA ALA A 339 -3.61 9.19 -17.90
C ALA A 339 -3.79 8.38 -16.60
N ALA A 340 -3.20 8.85 -15.49
CA ALA A 340 -3.07 8.11 -14.22
C ALA A 340 -4.35 7.45 -13.67
N GLY A 341 -5.52 8.06 -13.90
CA GLY A 341 -6.82 7.50 -13.51
C GLY A 341 -7.29 6.28 -14.32
N ARG A 342 -6.71 6.03 -15.50
CA ARG A 342 -7.07 4.94 -16.43
C ARG A 342 -6.09 3.76 -16.42
N LEU A 343 -4.83 3.96 -15.99
CA LEU A 343 -3.80 2.90 -15.89
C LEU A 343 -4.29 1.62 -15.19
N LYS A 344 -5.11 1.74 -14.14
CA LYS A 344 -5.69 0.58 -13.44
C LYS A 344 -6.60 -0.28 -14.31
N ALA A 345 -7.30 0.32 -15.27
CA ALA A 345 -8.14 -0.39 -16.22
C ALA A 345 -7.28 -1.03 -17.32
N GLU A 346 -6.26 -0.33 -17.84
CA GLU A 346 -5.40 -0.84 -18.91
C GLU A 346 -4.41 -1.92 -18.46
N LYS A 347 -4.06 -1.93 -17.17
CA LYS A 347 -3.48 -3.13 -16.54
C LYS A 347 -4.40 -4.33 -16.72
N LYS A 348 -5.69 -4.19 -16.41
CA LYS A 348 -6.63 -5.31 -16.33
C LYS A 348 -7.02 -5.88 -17.71
N SER A 349 -7.07 -5.05 -18.75
CA SER A 349 -7.32 -5.48 -20.14
C SER A 349 -6.17 -6.34 -20.69
N GLY A 350 -4.92 -5.90 -20.49
CA GLY A 350 -3.74 -6.50 -21.13
C GLY A 350 -3.23 -7.83 -20.56
N LEU A 351 -3.52 -8.15 -19.30
CA LEU A 351 -3.11 -9.43 -18.68
C LEU A 351 -3.74 -10.62 -19.40
N ARG A 352 -3.01 -11.74 -19.58
CA ARG A 352 -3.40 -12.92 -20.36
C ARG A 352 -3.82 -14.10 -19.49
N VAL A 353 -3.33 -14.17 -18.24
CA VAL A 353 -3.71 -15.21 -17.25
C VAL A 353 -4.01 -14.64 -15.87
N HIS A 354 -3.32 -13.58 -15.44
CA HIS A 354 -3.48 -13.03 -14.10
C HIS A 354 -4.88 -12.44 -13.92
N GLY A 355 -5.56 -12.85 -12.83
CA GLY A 355 -6.96 -12.48 -12.59
C GLY A 355 -7.98 -13.05 -13.59
N ARG A 356 -7.59 -13.96 -14.49
CA ARG A 356 -8.45 -14.60 -15.50
C ARG A 356 -8.87 -16.04 -15.17
N THR A 357 -8.85 -16.43 -13.90
CA THR A 357 -9.30 -17.76 -13.43
C THR A 357 -10.67 -18.12 -14.03
N GLY A 358 -10.76 -19.30 -14.67
CA GLY A 358 -11.97 -19.79 -15.33
C GLY A 358 -12.19 -19.33 -16.78
N GLN A 359 -11.35 -18.42 -17.30
CA GLN A 359 -11.39 -18.00 -18.72
C GLN A 359 -10.52 -18.94 -19.59
N PRO A 360 -10.78 -19.04 -20.90
CA PRO A 360 -9.91 -19.76 -21.83
C PRO A 360 -8.54 -19.07 -21.97
N CYS A 361 -7.48 -19.86 -22.01
CA CYS A 361 -6.12 -19.39 -22.27
C CYS A 361 -6.00 -18.86 -23.72
N PRO A 362 -5.48 -17.63 -23.94
CA PRO A 362 -5.35 -17.04 -25.28
C PRO A 362 -4.26 -17.67 -26.16
N VAL A 363 -3.60 -18.75 -25.71
CA VAL A 363 -2.58 -19.49 -26.47
C VAL A 363 -3.07 -20.89 -26.89
N CYS A 364 -3.92 -21.54 -26.10
CA CYS A 364 -4.32 -22.94 -26.33
C CYS A 364 -5.78 -23.28 -26.00
N GLY A 365 -6.61 -22.32 -25.59
CA GLY A 365 -8.02 -22.51 -25.25
C GLY A 365 -8.31 -23.15 -23.87
N ASP A 366 -7.37 -23.91 -23.30
CA ASP A 366 -7.50 -24.55 -21.98
C ASP A 366 -7.79 -23.55 -20.86
N THR A 367 -8.57 -23.96 -19.86
CA THR A 367 -9.06 -23.10 -18.78
C THR A 367 -7.92 -22.64 -17.87
N VAL A 368 -7.75 -21.33 -17.72
CA VAL A 368 -6.82 -20.73 -16.74
C VAL A 368 -7.25 -21.10 -15.32
N ARG A 369 -6.32 -21.67 -14.54
CA ARG A 369 -6.56 -22.14 -13.16
C ARG A 369 -5.84 -21.26 -12.14
N GLU A 370 -6.35 -21.25 -10.92
CA GLU A 370 -5.73 -20.60 -9.76
C GLU A 370 -5.05 -21.62 -8.84
N VAL A 371 -3.96 -21.23 -8.18
CA VAL A 371 -3.54 -21.80 -6.89
C VAL A 371 -3.62 -20.72 -5.81
N SER A 372 -4.31 -21.02 -4.71
CA SER A 372 -4.72 -20.04 -3.70
C SER A 372 -3.92 -20.18 -2.40
N PHE A 373 -3.32 -19.09 -1.91
CA PHE A 373 -2.52 -19.03 -0.68
C PHE A 373 -3.21 -18.13 0.37
N SER A 374 -2.66 -18.11 1.59
CA SER A 374 -3.17 -17.34 2.74
C SER A 374 -3.67 -15.93 2.40
N ASP A 375 -2.86 -15.17 1.67
CA ASP A 375 -2.96 -13.72 1.45
C ASP A 375 -2.85 -13.32 -0.03
N SER A 376 -2.58 -14.28 -0.92
CA SER A 376 -2.29 -14.09 -2.34
C SER A 376 -2.73 -15.32 -3.15
N SER A 377 -2.84 -15.19 -4.46
CA SER A 377 -3.06 -16.31 -5.39
C SER A 377 -2.21 -16.14 -6.65
N LEU A 378 -2.01 -17.22 -7.39
CA LEU A 378 -1.36 -17.22 -8.70
C LEU A 378 -2.30 -17.81 -9.74
N GLN A 379 -2.25 -17.34 -10.99
CA GLN A 379 -3.00 -17.91 -12.10
C GLN A 379 -2.08 -18.43 -13.21
N TYR A 380 -2.44 -19.57 -13.79
CA TYR A 380 -1.62 -20.28 -14.78
C TYR A 380 -2.48 -21.07 -15.76
N CYS A 381 -1.94 -21.39 -16.94
CA CYS A 381 -2.55 -22.33 -17.88
C CYS A 381 -1.93 -23.73 -17.71
N PRO A 382 -2.71 -24.77 -17.37
CA PRO A 382 -2.17 -26.14 -17.21
C PRO A 382 -1.52 -26.67 -18.49
N THR A 383 -2.20 -26.56 -19.63
CA THR A 383 -1.68 -27.03 -20.92
C THR A 383 -0.36 -26.34 -21.30
N CYS A 384 -0.27 -25.01 -21.15
CA CYS A 384 0.94 -24.27 -21.54
C CYS A 384 2.11 -24.38 -20.55
N GLN A 385 1.86 -24.54 -19.24
CA GLN A 385 2.93 -24.40 -18.22
C GLN A 385 3.24 -25.70 -17.44
N THR A 386 2.37 -26.71 -17.50
CA THR A 386 2.52 -27.95 -16.71
C THR A 386 2.21 -29.23 -17.50
N GLY A 387 2.10 -29.14 -18.84
CA GLY A 387 1.74 -30.27 -19.70
C GLY A 387 0.35 -30.83 -19.39
N GLY A 388 -0.61 -29.94 -19.11
CA GLY A 388 -2.00 -30.26 -18.75
C GLY A 388 -2.21 -30.67 -17.29
N LYS A 389 -1.15 -30.94 -16.51
CA LYS A 389 -1.26 -31.43 -15.12
C LYS A 389 -1.66 -30.31 -14.16
N PRO A 390 -2.84 -30.34 -13.50
CA PRO A 390 -3.23 -29.29 -12.57
C PRO A 390 -2.31 -29.24 -11.34
N LEU A 391 -1.89 -28.03 -10.97
CA LEU A 391 -1.20 -27.76 -9.70
C LEU A 391 -2.19 -27.85 -8.53
N ALA A 392 -1.75 -28.45 -7.41
CA ALA A 392 -2.59 -28.65 -6.23
C ALA A 392 -2.83 -27.36 -5.43
N ASP A 393 -4.11 -27.04 -5.17
CA ASP A 393 -4.49 -25.98 -4.24
C ASP A 393 -4.36 -26.45 -2.78
N ARG A 394 -3.43 -25.83 -2.05
CA ARG A 394 -3.13 -26.13 -0.64
C ARG A 394 -4.30 -25.82 0.31
N ARG A 395 -5.31 -25.04 -0.10
CA ARG A 395 -6.58 -24.90 0.64
C ARG A 395 -7.47 -26.12 0.43
N LEU A 396 -7.84 -26.41 -0.82
CA LEU A 396 -8.77 -27.50 -1.15
C LEU A 396 -8.21 -28.89 -0.80
N SER A 397 -6.90 -29.13 -0.97
CA SER A 397 -6.24 -30.38 -0.55
C SER A 397 -6.20 -30.62 0.96
N ARG A 398 -6.67 -29.67 1.79
CA ARG A 398 -6.92 -29.88 3.24
C ARG A 398 -8.36 -30.24 3.58
N LEU A 399 -9.30 -30.08 2.63
CA LEU A 399 -10.71 -30.44 2.75
C LEU A 399 -11.05 -31.78 2.07
N LEU A 400 -10.05 -32.40 1.44
CA LEU A 400 -10.13 -33.69 0.75
C LEU A 400 -9.24 -34.74 1.47
N LYS A 401 -9.23 -34.67 2.81
CA LYS A 401 -8.63 -35.61 3.75
C LYS A 401 -9.63 -35.88 4.86
#